data_AF-A0A1I7KVU1-F1
#
_entry.id   AF-A0A1I7KVU1-F1
#
_cell.length_a   1.000
_cell.length_b   1.000
_cell.length_c   1.000
_cell.angle_alpha   90.00
_cell.angle_beta   90.00
_cell.angle_gamma   90.00
#
_symmetry.space_group_name_H-M   'P 1'
#
loop_
_entity.id
_entity.type
_entity.pdbx_description
1 polymer ?
#
loop_
_entity_poly.entity_id
_entity_poly.type
_entity_poly.pdbx_seq_one_letter_code
_entity_poly.pdbx_strand_id
1 'polypeptide(L)' 'MEYNIIIAADLEGLALEVAAFLPQGWRLKGAIVEHMDGYAQQLIRFPKDSIKVQQQQPAANQRQRRTKWIE' A
#
# COMPACT_ATOMS: atom_id res chain seq x y z
N MET A 1 10.33 -3.10 -8.67
CA MET A 1 10.15 -2.09 -7.61
C MET A 1 9.10 -1.12 -8.12
N GLU A 2 8.15 -0.74 -7.28
CA GLU A 2 7.04 0.13 -7.64
C GLU A 2 7.24 1.52 -7.01
N TYR A 3 6.80 2.56 -7.70
CA TYR A 3 6.90 3.95 -7.26
C TYR A 3 5.53 4.59 -7.31
N ASN A 4 5.25 5.46 -6.35
CA ASN A 4 4.06 6.30 -6.32
C ASN A 4 4.46 7.71 -5.88
N ILE A 5 3.73 8.72 -6.34
CA ILE A 5 3.93 10.12 -5.94
C ILE A 5 2.56 10.63 -5.49
N ILE A 6 2.51 11.10 -4.26
CA ILE A 6 1.31 11.69 -3.68
C ILE A 6 1.53 13.20 -3.62
N ILE A 7 0.54 13.97 -4.06
CA ILE A 7 0.56 15.43 -4.06
C ILE A 7 -0.68 15.90 -3.29
N ALA A 8 -0.50 16.82 -2.36
CA ALA A 8 -1.58 17.44 -1.61
C ALA A 8 -1.33 18.95 -1.45
N ALA A 9 -2.38 19.72 -1.16
CA ALA A 9 -2.28 21.18 -1.00
C ALA A 9 -1.53 21.58 0.28
N ASP A 10 -1.63 20.78 1.34
CA ASP A 10 -1.00 21.04 2.63
C ASP A 10 -0.33 19.77 3.20
N LEU A 11 0.51 19.95 4.22
CA LEU A 11 1.27 18.87 4.84
C LEU A 11 0.37 17.87 5.58
N GLU A 12 -0.76 18.32 6.12
CA GLU A 12 -1.67 17.48 6.89
C GLU A 12 -2.41 16.49 5.97
N GLY A 13 -2.95 17.01 4.86
CA GLY A 13 -3.54 16.22 3.79
C GLY A 13 -2.53 15.28 3.14
N LEU A 14 -1.29 15.73 2.93
CA LEU A 14 -0.22 14.86 2.44
C LEU A 14 0.03 13.70 3.40
N ALA A 15 0.13 13.97 4.70
CA ALA A 15 0.36 12.96 5.72
C ALA A 15 -0.79 11.95 5.78
N LEU A 16 -2.05 12.40 5.67
CA LEU A 16 -3.23 11.54 5.65
C LEU A 16 -3.21 10.58 4.45
N GLU A 17 -2.97 11.12 3.26
CA GLU A 17 -2.91 10.33 2.03
C GLU A 17 -1.76 9.32 2.08
N VAL A 18 -0.56 9.75 2.48
CA VAL A 18 0.61 8.88 2.64
C VAL A 18 0.36 7.77 3.65
N ALA A 19 -0.31 8.06 4.77
CA ALA A 19 -0.62 7.08 5.81
C ALA A 19 -1.47 5.92 5.29
N ALA A 20 -2.36 6.15 4.32
CA ALA A 20 -3.17 5.10 3.71
C ALA A 20 -2.35 4.05 2.95
N PHE A 21 -1.15 4.40 2.49
CA PHE A 21 -0.28 3.50 1.72
C PHE A 21 0.72 2.72 2.60
N LEU A 22 1.02 3.18 3.82
CA LEU A 22 1.98 2.51 4.70
C LEU A 22 1.57 1.05 5.05
N PRO A 23 0.30 0.74 5.38
CA PRO A 23 -0.13 -0.64 5.63
C PRO A 23 -0.02 -1.55 4.39
N GLN A 24 0.00 -0.97 3.20
CA GLN A 24 0.13 -1.68 1.93
C GLN A 24 1.60 -1.95 1.54
N GLY A 25 2.53 -1.75 2.49
CA GLY A 25 3.94 -2.04 2.31
C GLY A 25 4.71 -0.95 1.56
N TRP A 26 4.10 0.22 1.34
CA TRP A 26 4.79 1.38 0.79
C TRP A 26 5.65 2.04 1.86
N ARG A 27 6.78 2.60 1.43
CA ARG A 27 7.73 3.30 2.29
C ARG A 27 8.00 4.68 1.72
N LEU A 28 8.25 5.64 2.61
CA LEU A 28 8.71 6.98 2.24
C LEU A 28 10.03 6.87 1.48
N LYS A 29 10.12 7.54 0.34
CA LYS A 29 11.33 7.66 -0.45
C LYS A 29 11.70 9.14 -0.56
N GLY A 30 12.82 9.51 0.04
CA GLY A 30 13.30 10.89 0.05
C GLY A 30 12.45 11.78 0.96
N ALA A 31 12.73 13.09 0.88
CA ALA A 31 12.02 14.12 1.62
C ALA A 31 10.75 14.57 0.89
N ILE A 32 9.86 15.25 1.62
CA ILE A 32 8.75 16.02 1.05
C ILE A 32 9.36 17.18 0.24
N VAL A 33 8.81 17.41 -0.95
CA VAL A 33 9.20 18.53 -1.81
C VAL A 33 7.99 19.43 -2.05
N GLU A 34 8.22 20.73 -2.06
CA GLU A 34 7.22 21.70 -2.51
C GLU A 34 7.04 21.56 -4.02
N HIS A 35 5.79 21.46 -4.46
CA HIS A 35 5.43 21.31 -5.85
C HIS A 35 4.25 22.23 -6.18
N MET A 36 4.52 23.29 -6.95
CA MET A 36 3.57 24.37 -7.23
C MET A 36 3.06 25.00 -5.92
N ASP A 37 1.76 24.93 -5.66
CA ASP A 37 1.10 25.43 -4.44
C ASP A 37 0.79 24.31 -3.44
N GLY A 38 1.62 23.28 -3.39
CA GLY A 38 1.41 22.13 -2.51
C GLY A 38 2.68 21.35 -2.21
N TYR A 39 2.48 20.17 -1.65
CA TYR A 39 3.53 19.28 -1.19
C TYR A 39 3.42 17.92 -1.87
N ALA A 40 4.57 17.36 -2.22
CA ALA A 40 4.66 16.05 -2.84
C ALA A 40 5.57 15.12 -2.04
N GLN A 41 5.15 13.87 -1.88
CA GLN A 41 5.94 12.80 -1.28
C GLN A 41 6.05 11.62 -2.23
N GLN A 42 7.28 11.19 -2.51
CA GLN A 42 7.51 9.95 -3.24
C GLN A 42 7.45 8.75 -2.29
N LEU A 43 6.80 7.69 -2.74
CA LEU A 43 6.74 6.39 -2.08
C LEU A 43 7.38 5.31 -2.96
N ILE A 44 7.93 4.30 -2.30
CA ILE A 44 8.49 3.10 -2.94
C ILE A 44 7.91 1.85 -2.29
N ARG A 45 7.60 0.85 -3.10
CA ARG A 45 7.27 -0.49 -2.62
C ARG A 45 8.17 -1.52 -3.29
N PHE A 46 8.78 -2.39 -2.48
CA PHE A 46 9.49 -3.55 -3.00
C PHE A 46 8.52 -4.72 -3.19
N PRO A 47 8.76 -5.58 -4.20
CA PRO A 47 7.91 -6.77 -4.41
C PRO A 47 7.79 -7.66 -3.17
N LYS A 48 8.86 -7.73 -2.35
CA LYS A 48 8.88 -8.49 -1.09
C LYS A 48 7.92 -7.92 -0.03
N ASP A 49 7.70 -6.61 -0.02
CA ASP A 49 6.77 -5.96 0.91
C ASP A 49 5.32 -6.18 0.46
N SER A 50 5.05 -6.25 -0.85
CA SER A 50 3.71 -6.58 -1.39
C SER A 50 3.24 -7.97 -0.95
N ILE A 51 4.15 -8.95 -0.83
CA ILE A 51 3.83 -10.33 -0.43
C ILE A 51 3.43 -10.40 1.06
N LYS A 52 4.02 -9.57 1.93
CA LYS A 52 3.70 -9.54 3.36
C LYS A 52 2.28 -9.05 3.64
N VAL A 53 1.83 -8.04 2.89
CA VAL A 53 0.46 -7.51 2.98
C VAL A 53 -0.54 -8.58 2.57
N GLN A 54 -0.22 -9.37 1.55
CA GLN A 54 -1.06 -10.46 1.07
C GLN A 54 -1.14 -11.63 2.08
N GLN A 55 -0.10 -11.84 2.90
CA GLN A 55 -0.11 -12.82 4.00
C GLN A 55 -0.84 -12.33 5.26
N GLN A 56 -0.96 -11.01 5.45
CA GLN A 56 -1.69 -10.41 6.58
C GLN A 56 -3.18 -10.19 6.30
N GLN A 57 -3.62 -10.28 5.03
CA GLN A 57 -5.03 -10.51 4.75
C GLN A 57 -5.35 -11.93 5.23
N PRO A 58 -6.19 -12.13 6.24
CA PRO A 58 -6.61 -13.48 6.62
C PRO A 58 -7.17 -14.10 5.36
N ALA A 59 -6.57 -15.21 4.94
CA ALA A 59 -7.03 -15.99 3.80
C ALA A 59 -8.53 -16.16 3.97
N ALA A 60 -9.31 -15.40 3.19
CA ALA A 60 -10.75 -15.44 3.20
C ALA A 60 -11.13 -16.81 2.64
N ASN A 61 -11.23 -17.76 3.55
CA ASN A 61 -12.13 -18.89 3.49
C ASN A 61 -12.26 -19.58 2.12
N GLN A 62 -11.15 -19.99 1.51
CA GLN A 62 -11.20 -21.02 0.48
C GLN A 62 -11.15 -22.41 1.13
N ARG A 63 -12.10 -22.68 2.04
CA ARG A 63 -12.52 -24.05 2.31
C ARG A 63 -13.27 -24.51 1.06
N GLN A 64 -12.53 -24.97 0.06
CA GLN A 64 -13.05 -25.86 -0.96
C GLN A 64 -13.61 -27.10 -0.26
N ARG A 65 -14.90 -27.05 0.12
CA ARG A 65 -15.68 -28.23 0.47
C ARG A 65 -15.85 -29.03 -0.82
N ARG A 66 -14.85 -29.85 -1.13
CA ARG A 66 -14.95 -30.89 -2.15
C ARG A 66 -15.84 -31.99 -1.58
N THR A 67 -17.15 -31.89 -1.79
CA THR A 67 -18.06 -33.03 -1.61
C THR A 67 -17.77 -34.02 -2.73
N LYS A 68 -16.83 -34.94 -2.49
CA LYS A 68 -16.84 -36.23 -3.19
C LYS A 68 -17.94 -37.06 -2.55
N TRP A 69 -19.05 -37.26 -3.26
CA TRP A 69 -19.94 -38.38 -2.95
C TRP A 69 -19.19 -39.67 -3.30
N ILE A 70 -19.15 -40.58 -2.33
CA ILE A 70 -18.57 -41.91 -2.42
C ILE A 70 -19.58 -42.80 -3.19
N GLU A 71 -19.08 -43.69 -4.05
CA GLU A 71 -19.84 -44.74 -4.76
C GLU A 71 -20.59 -45.70 -3.83
#